data_AF-A0A348V3M3-F1
#
_entry.id   AF-A0A348V3M3-F1
#
_cell.length_a   1.000
_cell.length_b   1.000
_cell.length_c   1.000
_cell.angle_alpha   90.00
_cell.angle_beta   90.00
_cell.angle_gamma   90.00
#
_symmetry.space_group_name_H-M   'P 1'
#
loop_
_entity.id
_entity.type
_entity.pdbx_description
1 polymer ?
#
loop_
_entity_poly.entity_id
_entity_poly.type
_entity_poly.pdbx_seq_one_letter_code
_entity_poly.pdbx_strand_id
1 'polypeptide(L)'
;MFDKLKQKLSRTRELFSRIEQLFQSTRPQEEILEELYELLILADVGVKTTDRIMAGIKDRARKSGSSDWKELLRQELVALLSRQPAASSTSWPAVWMLVGVNGGGKTTSAAK
;
A
#
# COMPACT_ATOMS: atom_id res chain seq x y z
N MET A 1 20.69 1.89 4.97
CA MET A 1 19.31 2.27 5.40
C MET A 1 18.25 1.61 4.52
N PHE A 2 18.26 1.88 3.21
CA PHE A 2 17.24 1.38 2.28
C PHE A 2 17.24 -0.16 2.10
N ASP A 3 18.40 -0.80 2.12
CA ASP A 3 18.48 -2.27 1.96
C ASP A 3 17.90 -3.03 3.15
N LYS A 4 18.03 -2.47 4.36
CA LYS A 4 17.40 -3.03 5.58
C LYS A 4 15.88 -2.93 5.51
N LEU A 5 15.33 -1.86 4.93
CA LEU A 5 13.90 -1.72 4.68
C LEU A 5 13.42 -2.70 3.61
N LYS A 6 14.16 -2.80 2.49
CA LYS A 6 13.89 -3.79 1.42
C LYS A 6 13.87 -5.22 1.95
N GLN A 7 14.79 -5.56 2.84
CA GLN A 7 14.89 -6.90 3.41
C GLN A 7 13.69 -7.19 4.33
N LYS A 8 13.27 -6.21 5.14
CA LYS A 8 12.07 -6.34 6.00
C LYS A 8 10.76 -6.46 5.21
N LEU A 9 10.73 -5.92 3.99
CA LEU A 9 9.58 -5.97 3.08
C LEU A 9 9.64 -7.15 2.10
N SER A 10 10.52 -8.14 2.30
CA SER A 10 10.73 -9.25 1.36
C SER A 10 9.43 -10.00 1.02
N ARG A 11 8.62 -10.34 2.02
CA ARG A 11 7.32 -11.02 1.83
C ARG A 11 6.33 -10.18 1.03
N THR A 12 6.24 -8.88 1.35
CA THR A 12 5.41 -7.93 0.58
C THR A 12 5.88 -7.85 -0.87
N ARG A 13 7.19 -7.83 -1.11
CA ARG A 13 7.76 -7.79 -2.46
C ARG A 13 7.47 -9.06 -3.26
N GLU A 14 7.40 -10.23 -2.63
CA GLU A 14 6.99 -11.46 -3.30
C GLU A 14 5.55 -11.36 -3.82
N LEU A 15 4.63 -10.83 -3.01
CA LEU A 15 3.24 -10.57 -3.45
C LEU A 15 3.18 -9.59 -4.63
N PHE A 16 3.95 -8.50 -4.57
CA PHE A 16 4.04 -7.56 -5.70
C PHE A 16 4.63 -8.20 -6.96
N SER A 17 5.56 -9.15 -6.84
CA SER A 17 6.07 -9.91 -7.99
C SER A 17 4.96 -10.74 -8.66
N ARG A 18 4.02 -11.30 -7.89
CA ARG A 18 2.86 -12.03 -8.45
C ARG A 18 1.92 -11.09 -9.19
N ILE A 19 1.66 -9.92 -8.62
CA ILE A 19 0.87 -8.85 -9.27
C ILE A 19 1.54 -8.40 -10.58
N GLU A 20 2.87 -8.27 -10.62
CA GLU A 20 3.59 -7.92 -11.85
C GLU A 20 3.47 -9.00 -12.93
N GLN A 21 3.50 -10.27 -12.56
CA GLN A 21 3.29 -11.39 -13.49
C GLN A 21 1.85 -11.42 -14.02
N LEU A 22 0.87 -11.15 -13.15
CA LEU A 22 -0.54 -11.08 -13.52
C LEU A 22 -0.80 -10.02 -14.59
N PHE A 23 -0.21 -8.84 -14.46
CA PHE A 23 -0.35 -7.76 -15.44
C PHE A 23 0.38 -8.01 -16.77
N GLN A 24 1.31 -8.97 -16.83
CA GLN A 24 1.96 -9.40 -18.07
C GLN A 24 1.20 -10.54 -18.77
N SER A 25 0.16 -11.08 -18.15
CA SER A 25 -0.62 -12.17 -18.72
C SER A 25 -1.46 -11.68 -19.91
N THR A 26 -1.77 -12.59 -20.83
CA THR A 26 -2.69 -12.34 -21.96
C THR A 26 -4.15 -12.60 -21.58
N ARG A 27 -4.47 -12.68 -20.29
CA ARG A 27 -5.81 -12.98 -19.79
C ARG A 27 -6.75 -11.80 -20.04
N PRO A 28 -8.07 -12.06 -20.11
CA PRO A 28 -9.07 -11.01 -20.10
C PRO A 28 -8.87 -10.04 -18.93
N GLN A 29 -9.13 -8.76 -19.18
CA GLN A 29 -8.99 -7.71 -18.17
C GLN A 29 -9.80 -8.00 -16.89
N GLU A 30 -11.00 -8.54 -17.02
CA GLU A 30 -11.86 -8.81 -15.85
C GLU A 30 -11.21 -9.85 -14.92
N GLU A 31 -10.61 -10.91 -15.48
CA GLU A 31 -9.89 -11.94 -14.72
C GLU A 31 -8.65 -11.36 -14.02
N ILE A 32 -7.92 -10.48 -14.72
CA ILE A 32 -6.75 -9.78 -14.15
C ILE A 32 -7.17 -8.93 -12.94
N LEU A 33 -8.30 -8.22 -13.05
CA LEU A 33 -8.79 -7.35 -11.98
C LEU A 33 -9.39 -8.15 -10.82
N GLU A 34 -9.98 -9.32 -11.07
CA GLU A 34 -10.46 -10.24 -10.05
C GLU A 34 -9.29 -10.85 -9.25
N GLU A 35 -8.28 -11.40 -9.93
CA GLU A 35 -7.10 -11.97 -9.25
C GLU A 35 -6.31 -10.89 -8.50
N LEU A 36 -6.24 -9.66 -9.01
CA LEU A 36 -5.66 -8.53 -8.29
C LEU A 36 -6.41 -8.25 -6.97
N TYR A 37 -7.75 -8.28 -6.99
CA TYR A 37 -8.56 -8.08 -5.80
C TYR A 37 -8.22 -9.13 -4.73
N GLU A 38 -8.18 -10.41 -5.12
CA GLU A 38 -7.82 -11.51 -4.22
C GLU A 38 -6.43 -11.35 -3.63
N LEU A 39 -5.43 -11.00 -4.45
CA LEU A 39 -4.06 -10.78 -4.01
C LEU A 39 -3.96 -9.63 -2.99
N LEU A 40 -4.74 -8.55 -3.16
CA LEU A 40 -4.78 -7.45 -2.19
C LEU A 40 -5.41 -7.89 -0.86
N ILE A 41 -6.44 -8.73 -0.88
CA ILE A 41 -7.04 -9.29 0.33
C ILE A 41 -6.04 -10.19 1.07
N LEU A 42 -5.35 -11.07 0.34
CA LEU A 42 -4.29 -11.94 0.90
C LEU A 42 -3.10 -11.14 1.44
N ALA A 43 -2.91 -9.91 0.98
CA ALA A 43 -1.85 -9.00 1.43
C ALA A 43 -2.24 -8.17 2.67
N ASP A 44 -3.31 -8.54 3.39
CA ASP A 44 -3.82 -7.84 4.58
C ASP A 44 -4.24 -6.37 4.34
N VAL A 45 -4.60 -6.01 3.11
CA VAL A 45 -5.09 -4.64 2.78
C VAL A 45 -6.49 -4.39 3.34
N GLY A 46 -7.31 -5.46 3.42
CA GLY A 46 -8.68 -5.43 3.91
C GLY A 46 -9.70 -4.92 2.89
N VAL A 47 -10.92 -5.47 2.94
CA VAL A 47 -12.00 -5.28 1.95
C VAL A 47 -12.21 -3.81 1.57
N LYS A 48 -12.48 -2.95 2.55
CA LYS A 48 -12.78 -1.53 2.31
C LYS A 48 -11.65 -0.78 1.59
N THR A 49 -10.40 -1.09 1.91
CA THR A 49 -9.25 -0.45 1.29
C THR A 49 -9.03 -1.01 -0.11
N THR A 50 -9.19 -2.32 -0.30
CA THR A 50 -9.13 -2.97 -1.61
C THR A 50 -10.19 -2.40 -2.56
N ASP A 51 -11.46 -2.28 -2.12
CA ASP A 51 -12.53 -1.68 -2.92
C ASP A 51 -12.17 -0.27 -3.40
N ARG A 52 -11.60 0.54 -2.49
CA ARG A 52 -11.14 1.90 -2.82
C ARG A 52 -10.03 1.89 -3.85
N ILE A 53 -9.04 1.01 -3.70
CA ILE A 53 -7.94 0.85 -4.65
C ILE A 53 -8.50 0.45 -6.02
N MET A 54 -9.37 -0.54 -6.09
CA MET A 54 -9.96 -1.03 -7.33
C MET A 54 -10.79 0.05 -8.04
N ALA A 55 -11.58 0.81 -7.30
CA ALA A 55 -12.32 1.95 -7.84
C ALA A 55 -11.36 3.02 -8.39
N GLY A 56 -10.30 3.34 -7.64
CA GLY A 56 -9.29 4.32 -8.02
C GLY A 56 -8.55 3.95 -9.30
N ILE A 57 -8.07 2.71 -9.43
CA ILE A 57 -7.36 2.28 -10.65
C ILE A 57 -8.28 2.23 -11.87
N LYS A 58 -9.55 1.79 -11.71
CA LYS A 58 -10.54 1.77 -12.79
C LYS A 58 -10.88 3.19 -13.27
N ASP A 59 -11.03 4.14 -12.36
CA ASP A 59 -11.27 5.55 -12.70
C ASP A 59 -10.06 6.18 -13.42
N ARG A 60 -8.84 5.92 -12.94
CA ARG A 60 -7.61 6.38 -13.60
C ARG A 60 -7.45 5.79 -15.00
N ALA A 61 -7.74 4.49 -15.19
CA ALA A 61 -7.73 3.85 -16.50
C ALA A 61 -8.69 4.55 -17.46
N ARG A 62 -9.94 4.78 -17.03
CA ARG A 62 -10.96 5.48 -17.82
C ARG A 62 -10.55 6.91 -18.21
N LYS A 63 -9.94 7.65 -17.28
CA LYS A 63 -9.52 9.05 -17.52
C LYS A 63 -8.30 9.18 -18.42
N SER A 64 -7.34 8.26 -18.27
CA SER A 64 -6.07 8.31 -19.01
C SER A 64 -6.13 7.56 -20.35
N GLY A 65 -7.09 6.65 -20.53
CA GLY A 65 -7.09 5.68 -21.62
C GLY A 65 -5.98 4.63 -21.50
N SER A 66 -5.22 4.62 -20.40
CA SER A 66 -4.12 3.69 -20.17
C SER A 66 -4.64 2.32 -19.72
N SER A 67 -4.02 1.27 -20.26
CA SER A 67 -4.17 -0.12 -19.80
C SER A 67 -2.94 -0.59 -19.01
N ASP A 68 -2.03 0.31 -18.63
CA ASP A 68 -0.90 -0.02 -17.74
C ASP A 68 -1.37 -0.12 -16.29
N TRP A 69 -2.00 -1.23 -15.96
CA TRP A 69 -2.56 -1.50 -14.63
C TRP A 69 -1.53 -1.46 -13.51
N LYS A 70 -0.27 -1.80 -13.80
CA LYS A 70 0.84 -1.73 -12.84
C LYS A 70 1.09 -0.28 -12.44
N GLU A 71 1.24 0.60 -13.41
CA GLU A 71 1.48 2.02 -13.16
C GLU A 71 0.26 2.68 -12.49
N LEU A 72 -0.96 2.33 -12.91
CA LEU A 72 -2.19 2.84 -12.30
C LEU A 72 -2.33 2.42 -10.82
N LEU A 73 -2.03 1.16 -10.50
CA LEU A 73 -1.98 0.67 -9.12
C LEU A 73 -0.93 1.41 -8.30
N ARG A 74 0.28 1.58 -8.85
CA ARG A 74 1.36 2.33 -8.18
C ARG A 74 0.92 3.76 -7.85
N GLN A 75 0.31 4.45 -8.80
CA GLN A 75 -0.18 5.82 -8.60
C GLN A 75 -1.26 5.89 -7.52
N GLU A 76 -2.20 4.94 -7.51
CA GLU A 76 -3.25 4.91 -6.51
C GLU A 76 -2.70 4.65 -5.10
N LEU A 77 -1.80 3.67 -4.96
CA LEU A 77 -1.14 3.38 -3.68
C LEU A 77 -0.34 4.58 -3.15
N VAL A 78 0.42 5.27 -4.02
CA VAL A 78 1.15 6.47 -3.63
C VAL A 78 0.19 7.57 -3.20
N ALA A 79 -0.91 7.80 -3.93
CA ALA A 79 -1.91 8.81 -3.58
C ALA A 79 -2.57 8.51 -2.22
N LEU A 80 -2.85 7.24 -1.93
CA LEU A 80 -3.41 6.81 -0.64
C LEU A 80 -2.44 7.05 0.53
N LEU A 81 -1.17 6.68 0.34
CA LEU A 81 -0.14 6.75 1.38
C LEU A 81 0.42 8.17 1.59
N SER A 82 0.36 9.03 0.58
CA SER A 82 0.90 10.41 0.66
C SER A 82 -0.01 11.38 1.42
N ARG A 83 -1.15 10.93 1.96
CA ARG A 83 -2.03 11.75 2.80
C ARG A 83 -1.36 11.95 4.17
N GLN A 84 -0.42 12.87 4.26
CA GLN A 84 0.19 13.26 5.53
C GLN A 84 -0.84 14.03 6.38
N PRO A 85 -0.95 13.75 7.69
CA PRO A 85 -1.53 14.71 8.62
C PRO A 85 -0.68 15.99 8.60
N ALA A 86 -1.32 17.15 8.78
CA ALA A 86 -0.63 18.43 8.82
C ALA A 86 0.56 18.37 9.79
N ALA A 87 1.72 18.88 9.35
CA ALA A 87 2.90 18.96 10.20
C ALA A 87 2.54 19.74 11.46
N SER A 88 2.54 19.06 12.61
CA SER A 88 2.37 19.75 13.88
C SER A 88 3.62 20.61 14.11
N SER A 89 3.42 21.92 14.27
CA SER A 89 4.48 22.79 14.74
C SER A 89 4.94 22.27 16.10
N THR A 90 6.14 21.69 16.13
CA THR A 90 6.68 21.09 17.34
C THR A 90 7.34 22.20 18.15
N SER A 91 6.65 22.69 19.18
CA SER A 91 7.24 23.64 20.14
C SER A 91 8.21 22.92 21.09
N TRP A 92 9.30 23.58 21.47
CA TRP A 92 10.28 23.02 22.40
C TRP A 92 9.96 23.42 23.86
N PRO A 93 10.00 22.48 24.83
CA PRO A 93 10.30 21.05 24.67
C PRO A 93 9.10 20.26 24.10
N ALA A 94 9.40 19.34 23.19
CA ALA A 94 8.40 18.47 22.59
C ALA A 94 8.09 17.28 23.53
N VAL A 95 6.82 17.10 23.90
CA VAL A 95 6.37 15.96 24.71
C VAL A 95 5.68 14.94 23.82
N TRP A 96 6.20 13.72 23.78
CA TRP A 96 5.66 12.60 23.01
C TRP A 96 4.99 11.59 23.94
N MET A 97 3.68 11.40 23.81
CA MET A 97 2.93 10.37 24.56
C MET A 97 2.68 9.16 23.65
N LEU A 98 3.34 8.04 23.94
CA LEU A 98 3.14 6.78 23.20
C LEU A 98 1.98 5.98 23.82
N VAL A 99 0.90 5.80 23.06
CA VAL A 99 -0.31 5.07 23.49
C VAL A 99 -0.49 3.76 22.71
N GLY A 100 -1.18 2.79 23.31
CA GLY A 100 -1.47 1.49 22.69
C GLY A 100 -1.60 0.36 23.70
N VAL A 101 -2.01 -0.82 23.26
CA VAL A 101 -2.22 -2.01 24.12
C VAL A 101 -0.91 -2.63 24.63
N ASN A 102 -0.98 -3.44 25.69
CA ASN A 102 0.17 -4.21 26.17
C ASN A 102 0.69 -5.16 25.07
N GLY A 103 2.02 -5.28 24.95
CA GLY A 103 2.66 -6.06 23.88
C GLY A 103 2.80 -5.35 22.53
N GLY A 104 2.19 -4.17 22.32
CA GLY A 104 2.28 -3.41 21.07
C GLY A 104 3.63 -2.72 20.77
N GLY A 105 4.69 -3.05 21.51
CA GLY A 105 6.04 -2.53 21.26
C GLY A 105 6.32 -1.09 21.73
N LYS A 106 5.44 -0.46 22.52
CA LYS A 106 5.58 0.94 22.98
C LYS A 106 6.95 1.25 23.60
N THR A 107 7.39 0.46 24.59
CA THR A 107 8.68 0.64 25.28
C THR A 107 9.87 0.43 24.33
N THR A 108 9.79 -0.56 23.43
CA THR A 108 10.84 -0.83 22.44
C THR A 108 10.93 0.28 21.39
N SER A 109 9.81 0.89 21.01
CA SER A 109 9.77 2.00 20.06
C SER A 109 10.28 3.30 20.67
N ALA A 110 10.06 3.55 21.97
CA ALA A 110 10.59 4.72 22.65
C ALA A 110 12.14 4.74 22.75
N ALA A 111 12.78 3.57 22.70
CA ALA A 111 14.23 3.42 22.82
C ALA A 111 14.98 3.37 21.47
N LYS A 112 14.26 3.29 20.33
CA LYS A 112 14.82 3.23 18.97
C LYS A 112 14.83 4.61 18.34
#